data_AF-A0A183VH50-F1
#
_entry.id   AF-A0A183VH50-F1
#
_cell.length_a   1.000
_cell.length_b   1.000
_cell.length_c   1.000
_cell.angle_alpha   90.00
_cell.angle_beta   90.00
_cell.angle_gamma   90.00
#
_symmetry.space_group_name_H-M   'P 1'
#
loop_
_entity.id
_entity.type
_entity.pdbx_description
1 polymer ?
#
loop_
_entity_poly.entity_id
_entity_poly.type
_entity_poly.pdbx_seq_one_letter_code
_entity_poly.pdbx_strand_id
1 'polypeptide(L)'
;MMKSSFAHIPRLLVDAMRAIVSLQRIAQLLYSEELHEYREGVRQKSKDEIAVCFSDATLTWDSALSRDHNVHLHRLNMTIKQGELVAVVGKVSSGKSSLLSAILGEMTLISGNVTVNGRISYSAQEPWI
;
A
#
# COMPACT_ATOMS: atom_id res chain seq x y z
N MET A 1 20.64 49.24 18.39
CA MET A 1 19.50 48.29 18.26
C MET A 1 19.27 47.81 16.82
N MET A 2 19.38 48.67 15.79
CA MET A 2 19.12 48.29 14.38
C MET A 2 20.17 47.35 13.72
N LYS A 3 21.44 47.39 14.16
CA LYS A 3 22.53 46.57 13.57
C LYS A 3 22.35 45.05 13.78
N SER A 4 21.65 44.63 14.85
CA SER A 4 21.36 43.22 15.11
C SER A 4 20.37 42.65 14.10
N SER A 5 19.34 43.41 13.71
CA SER A 5 18.31 42.98 12.77
C SER A 5 18.84 42.69 11.37
N PHE A 6 19.78 43.49 10.87
CA PHE A 6 20.40 43.26 9.55
C PHE A 6 21.30 42.02 9.51
N ALA A 7 21.89 41.63 10.66
CA ALA A 7 22.70 40.43 10.75
C ALA A 7 21.90 39.12 10.61
N HIS A 8 20.56 39.17 10.74
CA HIS A 8 19.68 38.02 10.58
C HIS A 8 19.13 37.85 9.16
N ILE A 9 19.27 38.84 8.28
CA ILE A 9 18.77 38.76 6.89
C ILE A 9 19.37 37.57 6.12
N PRO A 10 20.70 37.29 6.18
CA PRO A 10 21.24 36.11 5.52
C PRO A 10 20.67 34.81 6.08
N ARG A 11 20.33 34.76 7.38
CA ARG A 11 19.71 33.59 8.00
C ARG A 11 18.27 33.40 7.51
N LEU A 12 17.48 34.47 7.46
CA LEU A 12 16.13 34.44 6.91
C LEU A 12 16.10 33.99 5.45
N LEU A 13 17.10 34.38 4.65
CA LEU A 13 17.22 33.92 3.26
C LEU A 13 17.47 32.40 3.19
N VAL A 14 18.41 31.89 3.99
CA VAL A 14 18.70 30.45 4.06
C VAL A 14 17.49 29.67 4.56
N ASP A 15 16.79 30.18 5.56
CA ASP A 15 15.59 29.55 6.12
C ASP A 15 14.43 29.55 5.10
N ALA A 16 14.28 30.63 4.32
CA ALA A 16 13.33 30.68 3.21
C ALA A 16 13.67 29.65 2.11
N MET A 17 14.95 29.51 1.75
CA MET A 17 15.38 28.48 0.79
C MET A 17 15.08 27.07 1.29
N ARG A 18 15.37 26.78 2.57
CA ARG A 18 15.03 25.49 3.21
C ARG A 18 13.54 25.22 3.21
N ALA A 19 12.74 26.25 3.53
CA ALA A 19 11.29 26.15 3.51
C ALA A 19 10.77 25.81 2.11
N ILE A 20 11.31 26.46 1.07
CA ILE A 20 10.93 26.17 -0.34
C ILE A 20 11.24 24.72 -0.71
N VAL A 21 12.45 24.23 -0.43
CA VAL A 21 12.81 22.83 -0.71
C VAL A 21 11.95 21.84 0.09
N SER A 22 11.64 22.17 1.35
CA SER A 22 10.74 21.36 2.17
C SER A 22 9.32 21.31 1.61
N LEU A 23 8.80 22.45 1.14
CA LEU A 23 7.47 22.54 0.52
C LEU A 23 7.42 21.73 -0.78
N GLN A 24 8.49 21.74 -1.58
CA GLN A 24 8.57 20.90 -2.78
C GLN A 24 8.47 19.41 -2.44
N ARG A 25 9.13 18.95 -1.37
CA ARG A 25 9.04 17.55 -0.92
C ARG A 25 7.65 17.17 -0.45
N ILE A 26 7.00 18.04 0.33
CA ILE A 26 5.62 17.82 0.78
C ILE A 26 4.67 17.79 -0.41
N ALA A 27 4.82 18.73 -1.36
CA ALA A 27 4.03 18.74 -2.58
C ALA A 27 4.23 17.44 -3.36
N GLN A 28 5.47 16.96 -3.50
CA GLN A 28 5.76 15.70 -4.19
C GLN A 28 5.06 14.49 -3.55
N LEU A 29 4.98 14.44 -2.21
CA LEU A 29 4.21 13.42 -1.49
C LEU A 29 2.70 13.57 -1.74
N LEU A 30 2.17 14.79 -1.66
CA LEU A 30 0.74 15.03 -1.90
C LEU A 30 0.31 14.73 -3.35
N TYR A 31 1.26 14.77 -4.30
CA TYR A 31 1.05 14.40 -5.69
C TYR A 31 1.34 12.92 -5.99
N SER A 32 1.84 12.13 -5.04
CA SER A 32 2.11 10.71 -5.30
C SER A 32 0.81 9.92 -5.46
N GLU A 33 0.86 8.86 -6.26
CA GLU A 33 -0.27 7.96 -6.47
C GLU A 33 -0.56 7.19 -5.17
N GLU A 34 -1.79 7.30 -4.69
CA GLU A 34 -2.27 6.51 -3.55
C GLU A 34 -2.56 5.08 -4.00
N LEU A 35 -2.22 4.10 -3.16
CA LEU A 35 -2.62 2.72 -3.41
C LEU A 35 -4.15 2.65 -3.38
N HIS A 36 -4.74 2.27 -4.52
CA HIS A 36 -6.18 2.09 -4.59
C HIS A 36 -6.53 0.86 -3.73
N GLU A 37 -7.24 1.07 -2.61
CA GLU A 37 -7.92 -0.03 -1.94
C GLU A 37 -8.71 -0.80 -3.02
N TYR A 38 -8.68 -2.14 -3.04
CA TYR A 38 -9.35 -2.98 -4.06
C TYR A 38 -10.90 -2.84 -4.06
N ARG A 39 -11.43 -1.80 -3.43
CA ARG A 39 -12.81 -1.58 -3.04
C ARG A 39 -13.57 -0.79 -4.09
N GLU A 40 -13.61 -1.22 -5.34
CA GLU A 40 -14.75 -0.87 -6.21
C GLU A 40 -15.25 -2.07 -7.00
N GLY A 41 -15.65 -3.10 -6.25
CA GLY A 41 -16.67 -4.05 -6.67
C GLY A 41 -17.93 -3.79 -5.86
N VAL A 42 -18.90 -3.11 -6.48
CA VAL A 42 -20.32 -3.02 -6.12
C VAL A 42 -20.71 -4.09 -5.09
N ARG A 43 -21.23 -3.67 -3.92
CA ARG A 43 -21.95 -4.51 -2.94
C ARG A 43 -22.79 -5.58 -3.67
N GLN A 44 -22.21 -6.74 -3.96
CA GLN A 44 -22.96 -7.89 -4.38
C GLN A 44 -23.57 -8.43 -3.10
N LYS A 45 -24.80 -7.99 -2.85
CA LYS A 45 -25.72 -8.41 -1.77
C LYS A 45 -25.98 -9.94 -1.72
N SER A 46 -25.19 -10.77 -2.40
CA SER A 46 -25.50 -12.19 -2.62
C SER A 46 -24.39 -13.18 -2.22
N LYS A 47 -23.30 -12.75 -1.58
CA LYS A 47 -22.26 -13.67 -1.05
C LYS A 47 -21.80 -13.30 0.35
N ASP A 48 -22.76 -13.29 1.30
CA ASP A 48 -22.48 -13.17 2.74
C ASP A 48 -21.57 -14.28 3.31
N GLU A 49 -21.12 -15.24 2.49
CA GLU A 49 -20.27 -16.36 2.90
C GLU A 49 -18.79 -16.16 2.53
N ILE A 50 -18.40 -15.21 1.66
CA ILE A 50 -16.99 -15.07 1.22
C ILE A 50 -16.28 -13.96 1.98
N ALA A 51 -15.14 -14.28 2.60
CA ALA A 51 -14.27 -13.34 3.30
C ALA A 51 -13.19 -12.75 2.38
N VAL A 52 -12.50 -13.61 1.63
CA VAL A 52 -11.40 -13.21 0.72
C VAL A 52 -11.53 -13.99 -0.60
N CYS A 53 -11.37 -13.32 -1.73
CA CYS A 53 -11.40 -13.95 -3.04
C CYS A 53 -10.37 -13.30 -3.98
N PHE A 54 -9.51 -14.12 -4.57
CA PHE A 54 -8.61 -13.75 -5.65
C PHE A 54 -9.02 -14.52 -6.91
N SER A 55 -9.24 -13.81 -8.00
CA SER A 55 -9.62 -14.37 -9.31
C SER A 55 -8.60 -13.93 -10.36
N ASP A 56 -7.74 -14.87 -10.79
CA ASP A 56 -6.60 -14.67 -11.69
C ASP A 56 -5.76 -13.42 -11.35
N ALA A 57 -5.60 -13.15 -10.05
CA ALA A 57 -5.03 -11.90 -9.55
C ALA A 57 -3.50 -11.89 -9.65
N THR A 58 -2.94 -10.86 -10.28
CA THR A 58 -1.49 -10.65 -10.38
C THR A 58 -1.11 -9.36 -9.68
N LEU A 59 -0.21 -9.42 -8.70
CA LEU A 59 0.12 -8.31 -7.81
C LEU A 59 1.63 -8.03 -7.73
N THR A 60 1.95 -6.76 -7.52
CA THR A 60 3.32 -6.25 -7.38
C THR A 60 3.44 -5.27 -6.21
N TRP A 61 4.67 -5.08 -5.74
CA TRP A 61 5.06 -4.01 -4.80
C TRP A 61 5.42 -2.71 -5.52
N ASP A 62 5.72 -2.79 -6.83
CA ASP A 62 6.11 -1.64 -7.61
C ASP A 62 4.92 -0.86 -8.15
N SER A 63 5.17 0.39 -8.55
CA SER A 63 4.17 1.17 -9.28
C SER A 63 3.80 0.44 -10.58
N ALA A 64 2.53 0.48 -10.98
CA ALA A 64 2.06 -0.16 -12.22
C ALA A 64 2.81 0.33 -13.49
N LEU A 65 3.51 1.46 -13.39
CA LEU A 65 4.26 2.11 -14.45
C LEU A 65 5.71 1.59 -14.61
N SER A 66 6.18 0.73 -13.70
CA SER A 66 7.55 0.21 -13.72
C SER A 66 7.71 -0.81 -14.85
N ARG A 67 8.63 -0.57 -15.81
CA ARG A 67 8.87 -1.46 -16.97
C ARG A 67 9.41 -2.83 -16.59
N ASP A 68 10.06 -2.93 -15.43
CA ASP A 68 10.35 -4.20 -14.77
C ASP A 68 9.17 -4.54 -13.86
N HIS A 69 8.18 -5.25 -14.39
CA HIS A 69 7.12 -5.81 -13.58
C HIS A 69 7.71 -6.97 -12.77
N ASN A 70 8.34 -6.67 -11.64
CA ASN A 70 8.67 -7.68 -10.64
C ASN A 70 7.37 -8.20 -10.04
N VAL A 71 6.76 -9.18 -10.72
CA VAL A 71 5.53 -9.81 -10.28
C VAL A 71 5.86 -10.64 -9.04
N HIS A 72 5.29 -10.24 -7.89
CA HIS A 72 5.51 -10.93 -6.63
C HIS A 72 4.46 -12.00 -6.37
N LEU A 73 3.23 -11.80 -6.85
CA LEU A 73 2.16 -12.80 -6.85
C LEU A 73 1.60 -12.91 -8.27
N HIS A 74 1.65 -14.10 -8.86
CA HIS A 74 1.28 -14.32 -10.25
C HIS A 74 0.05 -15.23 -10.36
N ARG A 75 -1.03 -14.72 -10.99
CA ARG A 75 -2.25 -15.49 -11.30
C ARG A 75 -2.83 -16.26 -10.12
N LEU A 76 -2.95 -15.58 -8.98
CA LEU A 76 -3.50 -16.13 -7.75
C LEU A 76 -5.00 -16.39 -7.90
N ASN A 77 -5.41 -17.62 -7.60
CA ASN A 77 -6.80 -18.05 -7.57
C ASN A 77 -7.08 -18.72 -6.23
N MET A 78 -7.77 -18.04 -5.34
CA MET A 78 -8.13 -18.59 -4.03
C MET A 78 -9.42 -17.95 -3.49
N THR A 79 -10.14 -18.71 -2.68
CA THR A 79 -11.36 -18.24 -2.02
C THR A 79 -11.35 -18.74 -0.59
N ILE A 80 -11.55 -17.83 0.36
CA ILE A 80 -11.68 -18.11 1.79
C ILE A 80 -13.08 -17.68 2.21
N LYS A 81 -13.83 -18.60 2.82
CA LYS A 81 -15.16 -18.34 3.34
C LYS A 81 -15.12 -17.79 4.76
N GLN A 82 -16.19 -17.14 5.17
CA GLN A 82 -16.35 -16.68 6.55
C GLN A 82 -16.38 -17.87 7.52
N GLY A 83 -15.63 -17.76 8.63
CA GLY A 83 -15.51 -18.81 9.63
C GLY A 83 -14.47 -19.89 9.32
N GLU A 84 -13.81 -19.85 8.15
CA GLU A 84 -12.73 -20.78 7.84
C GLU A 84 -11.42 -20.38 8.55
N LEU A 85 -10.75 -21.39 9.12
CA LEU A 85 -9.38 -21.27 9.61
C LEU A 85 -8.43 -21.82 8.53
N VAL A 86 -7.66 -20.92 7.91
CA VAL A 86 -6.75 -21.25 6.81
C VAL A 86 -5.30 -21.03 7.23
N ALA A 87 -4.42 -21.99 6.91
CA ALA A 87 -2.98 -21.87 7.11
C ALA A 87 -2.27 -21.81 5.75
N VAL A 88 -1.37 -20.84 5.57
CA VAL A 88 -0.54 -20.70 4.37
C VAL A 88 0.89 -21.14 4.69
N VAL A 89 1.37 -22.16 3.99
CA VAL A 89 2.71 -22.74 4.19
C VAL A 89 3.51 -22.77 2.88
N GLY A 90 4.83 -22.74 2.99
CA GLY A 90 5.72 -22.73 1.83
C GLY A 90 7.13 -22.27 2.17
N LYS A 91 8.08 -22.47 1.24
CA LYS A 91 9.50 -22.07 1.41
C LYS A 91 9.65 -20.57 1.69
N VAL A 92 10.75 -20.17 2.34
CA VAL A 92 11.13 -18.74 2.42
C VAL A 92 11.17 -18.15 1.00
N SER A 93 10.73 -16.90 0.85
CA SER A 93 10.57 -16.21 -0.45
C SER A 93 9.46 -16.73 -1.38
N SER A 94 8.56 -17.60 -0.91
CA SER A 94 7.42 -18.08 -1.72
C SER A 94 6.25 -17.09 -1.82
N GLY A 95 6.39 -15.86 -1.32
CA GLY A 95 5.33 -14.84 -1.38
C GLY A 95 4.25 -14.90 -0.29
N LYS A 96 4.47 -15.62 0.83
CA LYS A 96 3.48 -15.69 1.93
C LYS A 96 3.18 -14.33 2.57
N SER A 97 4.22 -13.57 2.91
CA SER A 97 4.06 -12.23 3.46
C SER A 97 3.42 -11.30 2.43
N SER A 98 3.81 -11.41 1.16
CA SER A 98 3.16 -10.68 0.06
C SER A 98 1.67 -11.02 -0.04
N LEU A 99 1.28 -12.29 0.14
CA LEU A 99 -0.14 -12.68 0.15
C LEU A 99 -0.92 -11.97 1.27
N LEU A 100 -0.34 -11.86 2.47
CA LEU A 100 -0.98 -11.14 3.56
C LEU A 100 -1.10 -9.64 3.25
N SER A 101 -0.05 -9.02 2.73
CA SER A 101 -0.09 -7.63 2.28
C SER A 101 -1.09 -7.38 1.14
N ALA A 102 -1.26 -8.35 0.23
CA ALA A 102 -2.30 -8.33 -0.79
C ALA A 102 -3.71 -8.46 -0.20
N ILE A 103 -3.90 -9.10 0.95
CA ILE A 103 -5.20 -9.10 1.66
C ILE A 103 -5.42 -7.76 2.36
N LEU A 104 -4.35 -7.12 2.84
CA LEU A 104 -4.40 -5.82 3.53
C LEU A 104 -4.60 -4.62 2.60
N GLY A 105 -4.43 -4.78 1.29
CA GLY A 105 -4.54 -3.67 0.33
C GLY A 105 -3.22 -2.94 0.07
N GLU A 106 -2.08 -3.50 0.50
CA GLU A 106 -0.77 -2.84 0.42
C GLU A 106 -0.04 -3.08 -0.92
N MET A 107 -0.55 -3.99 -1.76
CA MET A 107 0.06 -4.32 -3.05
C MET A 107 -0.73 -3.74 -4.23
N THR A 108 -0.07 -3.44 -5.33
CA THR A 108 -0.73 -2.99 -6.56
C THR A 108 -1.27 -4.18 -7.35
N LEU A 109 -2.56 -4.15 -7.70
CA LEU A 109 -3.17 -5.14 -8.60
C LEU A 109 -2.85 -4.76 -10.06
N ILE A 110 -2.14 -5.63 -10.77
CA ILE A 110 -1.84 -5.47 -12.21
C ILE A 110 -3.00 -5.99 -13.06
N SER A 111 -3.55 -7.15 -12.69
CA SER A 111 -4.63 -7.81 -13.43
C SER A 111 -5.43 -8.75 -12.54
N GLY A 112 -6.66 -9.09 -12.97
CA GLY A 112 -7.57 -9.97 -12.24
C GLY A 112 -8.48 -9.20 -11.28
N ASN A 113 -8.92 -9.86 -10.21
CA ASN A 113 -9.80 -9.27 -9.21
C ASN A 113 -9.44 -9.76 -7.79
N VAL A 114 -9.45 -8.84 -6.83
CA VAL A 114 -9.30 -9.10 -5.40
C VAL A 114 -10.51 -8.56 -4.67
N THR A 115 -11.16 -9.39 -3.86
CA THR A 115 -12.29 -9.00 -3.01
C THR A 115 -11.99 -9.38 -1.58
N VAL A 116 -12.05 -8.41 -0.67
CA VAL A 116 -11.92 -8.61 0.77
C VAL A 116 -13.12 -7.98 1.47
N ASN A 117 -13.85 -8.80 2.23
CA ASN A 117 -15.10 -8.41 2.88
C ASN A 117 -14.93 -8.36 4.41
N GLY A 118 -15.55 -7.35 5.04
CA GLY A 118 -15.57 -7.20 6.49
C GLY A 118 -14.45 -6.31 7.02
N ARG A 119 -14.03 -6.57 8.26
CA ARG A 119 -12.93 -5.86 8.93
C ARG A 119 -11.73 -6.79 9.07
N ILE A 120 -10.53 -6.23 8.94
CA ILE A 120 -9.28 -6.96 9.06
C ILE A 120 -8.61 -6.59 10.37
N SER A 121 -8.06 -7.58 11.07
CA SER A 121 -7.11 -7.40 12.17
C SER A 121 -5.84 -8.13 11.78
N TYR A 122 -4.69 -7.47 11.90
CA TYR A 122 -3.40 -7.99 11.45
C TYR A 122 -2.40 -8.03 12.61
N SER A 123 -1.65 -9.12 12.69
CA SER A 123 -0.53 -9.28 13.63
C SER A 123 0.72 -9.56 12.82
N ALA A 124 1.64 -8.59 12.79
CA ALA A 124 2.91 -8.70 12.08
C ALA A 124 3.85 -9.73 12.74
N GLN A 125 4.81 -10.23 11.97
CA GLN A 125 5.89 -11.08 12.48
C GLN A 125 6.76 -10.34 13.52
N GLU A 126 7.03 -9.06 13.28
CA GLU A 126 7.70 -8.16 14.22
C GLU A 126 6.71 -7.05 14.60
N PRO A 127 6.11 -7.08 15.80
CA PRO A 127 5.16 -6.07 16.23
C PRO A 127 5.87 -4.75 16.56
N TRP A 128 5.24 -3.63 16.22
CA TRP A 128 5.66 -2.29 16.64
C TRP A 128 4.78 -1.82 17.81
N ILE A 129 5.41 -1.46 18.95
CA ILE A 129 4.77 -1.03 20.21
C ILE A 129 5.34 0.33 20.61
#